data_AF-A0A537LUF8-F1
#
_entry.id   AF-A0A537LUF8-F1
#
_cell.length_a   1.000
_cell.length_b   1.000
_cell.length_c   1.000
_cell.angle_alpha   90.00
_cell.angle_beta   90.00
_cell.angle_gamma   90.00
#
_symmetry.space_group_name_H-M   'P 1'
#
loop_
_entity.id
_entity.type
_entity.pdbx_description
1 polymer ?
#
loop_
_entity_poly.entity_id
_entity_poly.type
_entity_poly.pdbx_seq_one_letter_code
_entity_poly.pdbx_strand_id
1 'polypeptide(L)' 'PADPVGNIYATVRVLRGHLDRYGSNLQLALAAYNAGHNAVTRYNGIPPFRETQWYVYNVMTLYRHLAGS' A
#
# COMPACT_ATOMS: atom_id res chain seq x y z
N PRO A 1 -11.01 -4.62 -17.04
CA PRO A 1 -10.11 -3.64 -16.37
C PRO A 1 -10.20 -3.84 -14.85
N ALA A 2 -9.15 -4.41 -14.24
CA ALA A 2 -9.10 -4.58 -12.80
C ALA A 2 -8.76 -3.22 -12.18
N ASP A 3 -9.78 -2.41 -11.88
CA ASP A 3 -9.62 -1.14 -11.16
C ASP A 3 -8.86 -1.38 -9.85
N PRO A 4 -7.58 -0.97 -9.75
CA PRO A 4 -6.76 -1.21 -8.55
C PRO A 4 -7.31 -0.49 -7.32
N VAL A 5 -8.13 0.55 -7.56
CA VAL A 5 -8.74 1.42 -6.56
C VAL A 5 -9.94 0.78 -5.89
N GLY A 6 -10.76 0.02 -6.64
CA GLY A 6 -11.99 -0.59 -6.13
C GLY A 6 -11.75 -1.65 -5.06
N ASN A 7 -10.59 -2.31 -5.09
CA ASN A 7 -10.24 -3.37 -4.15
C ASN A 7 -9.54 -2.86 -2.87
N ILE A 8 -9.22 -1.56 -2.77
CA ILE A 8 -8.45 -1.00 -1.62
C ILE A 8 -9.13 -1.30 -0.29
N TYR A 9 -10.45 -1.16 -0.20
CA TYR A 9 -11.20 -1.46 1.01
C TYR A 9 -11.13 -2.95 1.39
N ALA A 10 -11.24 -3.86 0.43
CA ALA A 10 -11.14 -5.29 0.67
C ALA A 10 -9.72 -5.67 1.10
N THR A 11 -8.71 -5.12 0.43
CA THR A 11 -7.29 -5.33 0.75
C THR A 11 -6.95 -4.83 2.15
N VAL A 12 -7.39 -3.62 2.55
CA VAL A 12 -7.16 -3.08 3.90
C VAL A 12 -7.88 -3.90 4.96
N ARG A 13 -9.10 -4.37 4.68
CA ARG A 13 -9.88 -5.19 5.63
C ARG A 13 -9.26 -6.56 5.87
N VAL A 14 -8.71 -7.19 4.82
CA VAL A 14 -7.92 -8.43 4.93
C VAL A 14 -6.63 -8.20 5.70
N LEU A 15 -5.96 -7.09 5.44
CA LEU A 15 -4.65 -6.83 6.02
C LEU A 15 -4.71 -6.40 7.50
N ARG A 16 -5.78 -5.74 8.00
CA ARG A 16 -5.89 -5.19 9.37
C ARG A 16 -5.42 -6.13 10.49
N GLY A 17 -5.56 -7.46 10.37
CA GLY A 17 -5.09 -8.43 11.36
C GLY A 17 -3.57 -8.67 11.41
N HIS A 18 -2.80 -8.13 10.45
CA HIS A 18 -1.36 -8.35 10.35
C HIS A 18 -0.53 -7.06 10.32
N LEU A 19 -1.13 -5.90 10.07
CA LEU A 19 -0.41 -4.69 9.67
C LEU A 19 0.31 -3.93 10.79
N ASP A 20 -0.07 -4.08 12.06
CA ASP A 20 0.65 -3.42 13.16
C ASP A 20 2.12 -3.85 13.26
N ARG A 21 2.45 -5.04 12.72
CA ARG A 21 3.82 -5.57 12.71
C ARG A 21 4.67 -5.08 11.53
N TYR A 22 4.04 -4.55 10.48
CA TYR A 22 4.69 -4.38 9.18
C TYR A 22 4.82 -2.95 8.68
N GLY A 23 4.54 -1.91 9.47
CA GLY A 23 4.55 -0.48 9.09
C GLY A 23 5.31 -0.07 7.79
N SER A 24 6.64 -0.20 7.76
CA SER A 24 7.45 0.11 6.55
C SER A 24 7.37 -0.96 5.46
N ASN A 25 7.29 -2.23 5.82
CA ASN A 25 7.13 -3.34 4.87
C ASN A 25 5.78 -3.28 4.16
N LEU A 26 4.74 -2.78 4.82
CA LEU A 26 3.42 -2.57 4.21
C LEU A 26 3.48 -1.51 3.13
N GLN A 27 4.11 -0.36 3.41
CA GLN A 27 4.27 0.69 2.41
C GLN A 27 5.03 0.19 1.17
N LEU A 28 6.08 -0.63 1.38
CA LEU A 28 6.83 -1.26 0.29
C LEU A 28 6.02 -2.32 -0.46
N ALA A 29 5.19 -3.11 0.24
CA ALA A 29 4.30 -4.09 -0.37
C ALA A 29 3.23 -3.41 -1.24
N LEU A 30 2.65 -2.30 -0.76
CA LEU A 30 1.69 -1.49 -1.50
C LEU A 30 2.36 -0.83 -2.72
N ALA A 31 3.59 -0.33 -2.55
CA ALA A 31 4.37 0.20 -3.66
C ALA A 31 4.69 -0.88 -4.70
N ALA A 32 5.06 -2.09 -4.27
CA ALA A 32 5.35 -3.21 -5.17
C ALA A 32 4.08 -3.73 -5.87
N TYR A 33 2.92 -3.68 -5.21
CA TYR A 33 1.64 -4.03 -5.80
C TYR A 33 1.24 -3.06 -6.92
N ASN A 34 1.47 -1.75 -6.72
CA ASN A 34 1.11 -0.73 -7.71
C ASN A 34 2.18 -0.56 -8.82
N ALA A 35 3.46 -0.49 -8.47
CA ALA A 35 4.56 -0.20 -9.40
C ALA A 35 5.40 -1.42 -9.82
N GLY A 36 5.15 -2.59 -9.23
CA GLY A 36 5.95 -3.79 -9.41
C GLY A 36 7.17 -3.85 -8.48
N HIS A 37 7.56 -5.08 -8.10
CA HIS A 37 8.72 -5.33 -7.23
C HIS A 37 10.02 -4.76 -7.81
N ASN A 38 10.23 -4.85 -9.13
CA ASN A 38 11.44 -4.34 -9.79
C ASN A 38 11.62 -2.82 -9.60
N ALA A 39 10.52 -2.05 -9.59
CA ALA A 39 10.58 -0.62 -9.34
C ALA A 39 11.01 -0.35 -7.89
N VAL A 40 10.42 -1.04 -6.92
CA VAL A 40 10.77 -0.89 -5.50
C VAL A 40 12.23 -1.23 -5.25
N THR A 41 12.73 -2.32 -5.85
CA THR A 41 14.14 -2.71 -5.76
C THR A 41 15.06 -1.69 -6.42
N ARG A 42 14.71 -1.21 -7.62
CA ARG A 42 15.50 -0.20 -8.35
C ARG A 42 15.64 1.12 -7.60
N TYR A 43 14.58 1.54 -6.91
CA TYR A 43 14.56 2.78 -6.13
C TYR A 43 14.90 2.57 -4.65
N ASN A 44 15.20 1.34 -4.23
CA ASN A 44 15.42 0.94 -2.85
C ASN A 44 14.34 1.48 -1.88
N GLY A 45 13.08 1.46 -2.32
CA GLY A 45 11.99 2.14 -1.62
C GLY A 45 10.77 2.39 -2.50
N ILE A 46 9.89 3.29 -2.03
CA ILE A 46 8.72 3.71 -2.80
C ILE A 46 9.23 4.53 -4.01
N PRO A 47 8.93 4.12 -5.26
CA PRO A 47 9.42 4.82 -6.44
C PRO A 47 8.81 6.23 -6.52
N PRO A 48 9.48 7.18 -7.21
CA PRO A 48 9.02 8.56 -7.38
C PRO A 48 7.88 8.68 -8.42
N PHE A 49 7.02 7.67 -8.51
CA PHE A 49 5.85 7.68 -9.36
C PHE A 49 4.69 8.27 -8.57
N ARG A 50 4.12 9.36 -9.09
CA ARG A 50 3.03 10.09 -8.43
C ARG A 50 1.86 9.16 -8.09
N GLU A 51 1.49 8.26 -9.00
CA GLU A 51 0.43 7.29 -8.78
C GLU A 51 0.74 6.35 -7.60
N THR A 52 1.96 5.81 -7.54
CA THR A 52 2.38 4.88 -6.49
C THR A 52 2.42 5.53 -5.12
N GLN A 53 2.98 6.74 -5.03
CA GLN A 53 2.99 7.49 -3.77
C GLN A 53 1.57 7.80 -3.30
N TRP A 54 0.69 8.19 -4.22
CA TRP A 54 -0.70 8.49 -3.91
C TRP A 54 -1.48 7.24 -3.48
N TYR A 55 -1.23 6.10 -4.13
CA TYR A 55 -1.79 4.81 -3.76
C TYR A 55 -1.37 4.41 -2.33
N VAL A 56 -0.07 4.42 -2.03
CA VAL A 56 0.45 4.10 -0.71
C VAL A 56 -0.14 5.03 0.35
N TYR A 57 -0.17 6.35 0.09
CA TYR A 57 -0.71 7.32 1.02
C TYR A 57 -2.18 7.06 1.38
N ASN A 58 -3.04 6.86 0.37
CA ASN A 58 -4.47 6.63 0.62
C ASN A 58 -4.74 5.35 1.39
N VAL A 59 -4.06 4.26 1.02
CA VAL A 59 -4.22 2.96 1.68
C VAL A 59 -3.75 3.04 3.14
N MET A 60 -2.61 3.69 3.39
CA MET A 60 -2.08 3.87 4.75
C MET A 60 -2.97 4.77 5.61
N THR A 61 -3.59 5.79 5.00
CA THR A 61 -4.53 6.68 5.68
C THR A 61 -5.78 5.91 6.08
N LEU A 62 -6.39 5.17 5.15
CA LEU A 62 -7.55 4.32 5.43
C LEU A 62 -7.23 3.26 6.49
N TYR A 63 -6.05 2.62 6.41
CA TYR A 63 -5.60 1.67 7.42
C TYR A 63 -5.58 2.28 8.82
N ARG A 64 -4.97 3.45 8.99
CA ARG A 64 -4.89 4.14 10.29
C ARG A 64 -6.27 4.47 10.85
N HIS A 65 -7.19 4.94 10.01
CA HIS A 65 -8.56 5.20 10.44
C HIS A 65 -9.27 3.95 10.93
N LEU A 66 -9.09 2.83 10.23
CA LEU A 66 -9.72 1.57 10.62
C LEU A 66 -9.04 0.95 11.85
N ALA A 67 -7.72 0.90 11.92
CA ALA A 67 -6.97 0.28 13.01
C ALA A 67 -7.01 1.06 14.34
N GLY A 68 -7.21 2.38 14.28
CA GLY A 68 -7.35 3.25 15.46
C GLY A 68 -8.76 3.36 16.05
N SER A 69 -9.68 2.46 15.68
CA SER A 69 -11.05 2.35 16.21
C SER A 69 -11.24 1.05 16.99
#